data_AF-A0AAV2YPJ7-F1
#
_entry.id   AF-A0AAV2YPJ7-F1
#
_cell.length_a   1.000
_cell.length_b   1.000
_cell.length_c   1.000
_cell.angle_alpha   90.00
_cell.angle_beta   90.00
_cell.angle_gamma   90.00
#
_symmetry.space_group_name_H-M   'P 1'
#
loop_
_entity.id
_entity.type
_entity.pdbx_description
1 polymer ?
#
loop_
_entity_poly.entity_id
_entity_poly.type
_entity_poly.pdbx_seq_one_letter_code
_entity_poly.pdbx_strand_id
1 'polypeptide(L)'
;MLQKSDAAPVKSIETPAAAPTPQIEFVRATSTIADAIDVAPTAAVTAPHEAPRNSTRDYVSRRMELWDDPLEDSADRADRAVELGAICHLPLALQVAFRQKMLTIFAIQLFFVWALVTLFVYEPHLKDSISRSFRNEYTVLAPFFAMALLLLVLYGVRNRFPWNWFVLLCFSVTQGVFFAALGVVFKTNVGVFNCGFTFCCVCLMILLAGVRRNPAPESTNNAEGTLLSSFAAGMVSYTVVAVISSVLFAVLGSSFVSHAGFALTLAFQFVLLTWFSFDASAMYRVMSPDEYMHGVIYFYTDLILLIVVGSLVAGTVAICTVASGGGDVGGACVGCTGCYCGPTGRNEEEEVMSRV
;
A
#
# COMPACT_ATOMS: atom_id res chain seq x y z
N MET A 1 83.87 35.49 -13.98
CA MET A 1 83.61 34.38 -13.05
C MET A 1 82.25 33.79 -13.42
N LEU A 2 82.26 32.66 -14.13
CA LEU A 2 81.09 31.95 -14.64
C LEU A 2 80.58 31.01 -13.54
N GLN A 3 79.40 31.32 -12.97
CA GLN A 3 78.76 30.50 -11.96
C GLN A 3 77.76 29.56 -12.65
N LYS A 4 78.17 28.29 -12.74
CA LYS A 4 77.39 27.17 -13.28
C LYS A 4 76.31 26.80 -12.25
N SER A 5 75.05 27.00 -12.61
CA SER A 5 73.89 26.65 -11.77
C SER A 5 73.46 25.22 -12.10
N ASP A 6 73.69 24.30 -11.16
CA ASP A 6 73.24 22.91 -11.26
C ASP A 6 71.74 22.83 -10.96
N ALA A 7 70.98 22.30 -11.92
CA ALA A 7 69.55 22.05 -11.80
C ALA A 7 69.30 20.71 -11.08
N ALA A 8 68.52 20.75 -9.99
CA ALA A 8 68.11 19.58 -9.23
C ALA A 8 67.00 18.77 -9.97
N PRO A 9 66.96 17.44 -9.81
CA PRO A 9 65.98 16.58 -10.46
C PRO A 9 64.57 16.74 -9.85
N VAL A 10 63.59 16.94 -10.71
CA VAL A 10 62.16 17.00 -10.40
C VAL A 10 61.68 15.63 -9.90
N LYS A 11 61.23 15.56 -8.64
CA LYS A 11 60.51 14.41 -8.09
C LYS A 11 59.14 14.32 -8.76
N SER A 12 58.89 13.21 -9.45
CA SER A 12 57.58 12.83 -9.97
C SER A 12 56.58 12.68 -8.82
N ILE A 13 55.55 13.50 -8.84
CA ILE A 13 54.40 13.44 -7.93
C ILE A 13 53.54 12.24 -8.36
N GLU A 14 53.53 11.18 -7.55
CA GLU A 14 52.58 10.08 -7.69
C GLU A 14 51.18 10.60 -7.35
N THR A 15 50.32 10.66 -8.37
CA THR A 15 48.90 10.96 -8.24
C THR A 15 48.23 9.84 -7.44
N PRO A 16 47.57 10.12 -6.30
CA PRO A 16 46.86 9.09 -5.54
C PRO A 16 45.77 8.46 -6.41
N ALA A 17 45.78 7.13 -6.48
CA ALA A 17 44.79 6.35 -7.22
C ALA A 17 43.37 6.74 -6.79
N ALA A 18 42.56 7.13 -7.77
CA ALA A 18 41.18 7.53 -7.55
C ALA A 18 40.42 6.40 -6.83
N ALA A 19 39.83 6.74 -5.68
CA ALA A 19 38.95 5.82 -4.96
C ALA A 19 37.81 5.38 -5.90
N PRO A 20 37.50 4.08 -5.98
CA PRO A 20 36.47 3.59 -6.87
C PRO A 20 35.12 4.21 -6.49
N THR A 21 34.60 5.04 -7.39
CA THR A 21 33.22 5.54 -7.33
C THR A 21 32.26 4.36 -7.24
N PRO A 22 31.30 4.35 -6.29
CA PRO A 22 30.29 3.30 -6.22
C PRO A 22 29.45 3.38 -7.49
N GLN A 23 29.74 2.49 -8.45
CA GLN A 23 28.91 2.31 -9.63
C GLN A 23 27.64 1.59 -9.21
N ILE A 24 26.52 2.30 -9.25
CA ILE A 24 25.19 1.68 -9.17
C ILE A 24 24.96 1.03 -10.54
N GLU A 25 25.39 -0.22 -10.66
CA GLU A 25 25.18 -1.04 -11.85
C GLU A 25 23.69 -1.44 -11.89
N PHE A 26 22.90 -0.70 -12.67
CA PHE A 26 21.55 -1.11 -13.03
C PHE A 26 21.64 -2.31 -13.98
N VAL A 27 21.83 -3.50 -13.40
CA VAL A 27 21.82 -4.78 -14.12
C VAL A 27 20.45 -4.93 -14.78
N ARG A 28 20.42 -4.71 -16.09
CA ARG A 28 19.31 -5.07 -16.97
C ARG A 28 19.25 -6.61 -17.02
N ALA A 29 18.50 -7.20 -16.09
CA ALA A 29 18.38 -8.63 -15.84
C ALA A 29 17.78 -9.47 -17.00
N THR A 30 17.51 -8.87 -18.17
CA THR A 30 16.94 -9.59 -19.32
C THR A 30 17.96 -10.26 -20.22
N SER A 31 19.27 -9.96 -20.12
CA SER A 31 20.29 -10.59 -20.99
C SER A 31 21.09 -11.71 -20.31
N THR A 32 21.33 -11.64 -19.00
CA THR A 32 22.09 -12.68 -18.27
C THR A 32 21.31 -13.97 -18.01
N ILE A 33 19.98 -13.99 -18.20
CA ILE A 33 19.19 -15.24 -18.13
C ILE A 33 19.40 -16.08 -19.39
N ALA A 34 19.73 -15.48 -20.53
CA ALA A 34 20.02 -16.23 -21.75
C ALA A 34 21.41 -16.87 -21.73
N ASP A 35 22.41 -16.19 -21.15
CA ASP A 35 23.80 -16.66 -21.16
C ASP A 35 24.20 -17.52 -19.94
N ALA A 36 23.41 -17.52 -18.85
CA ALA A 36 23.69 -18.35 -17.67
C ALA A 36 23.02 -19.74 -17.69
N ILE A 37 22.24 -20.05 -18.74
CA ILE A 37 21.64 -21.37 -18.98
C ILE A 37 22.47 -22.08 -20.06
N ASP A 38 23.78 -22.15 -19.87
CA ASP A 38 24.61 -23.17 -20.51
C ASP A 38 24.46 -24.46 -19.68
N VAL A 39 23.23 -24.98 -19.64
CA VAL A 39 22.92 -26.24 -18.96
C VAL A 39 23.52 -27.33 -19.82
N ALA A 40 24.67 -27.83 -19.36
CA ALA A 40 25.28 -29.04 -19.89
C ALA A 40 24.18 -30.12 -20.06
N PRO A 41 24.11 -30.80 -21.22
CA PRO A 41 23.07 -31.78 -21.51
C PRO A 41 23.21 -32.96 -20.55
N THR A 42 22.55 -32.84 -19.41
CA THR A 42 22.50 -33.87 -18.38
C THR A 42 21.50 -34.90 -18.88
N ALA A 43 21.96 -36.14 -19.03
CA ALA A 43 21.23 -37.25 -19.61
C ALA A 43 19.77 -37.27 -19.13
N ALA A 44 18.85 -37.19 -20.11
CA ALA A 44 17.42 -37.15 -19.91
C ALA A 44 16.95 -38.37 -19.10
N VAL A 45 16.69 -38.15 -17.82
CA VAL A 45 15.83 -39.03 -17.04
C VAL A 45 14.41 -38.75 -17.52
N THR A 46 13.92 -39.61 -18.40
CA THR A 46 12.56 -39.63 -18.94
C THR A 46 11.55 -40.04 -17.86
N ALA A 47 11.53 -39.33 -16.74
CA ALA A 47 10.40 -39.41 -15.82
C ALA A 47 9.26 -38.59 -16.45
N PRO A 48 8.03 -39.12 -16.52
CA PRO A 48 6.89 -38.34 -16.96
C PRO A 48 6.81 -37.10 -16.07
N HIS A 49 6.93 -35.93 -16.70
CA HIS A 49 6.80 -34.63 -16.05
C HIS A 49 5.34 -34.52 -15.58
N GLU A 50 5.00 -35.12 -14.43
CA GLU A 50 3.74 -34.86 -13.77
C GLU A 50 3.66 -33.35 -13.57
N ALA A 51 2.64 -32.73 -14.16
CA ALA A 51 2.39 -31.32 -13.97
C ALA A 51 2.37 -31.07 -12.46
N PRO A 52 3.08 -30.03 -11.97
CA PRO A 52 3.16 -29.77 -10.54
C PRO A 52 1.76 -29.75 -9.95
N ARG A 53 1.54 -30.61 -8.95
CA ARG A 53 0.23 -30.93 -8.33
C ARG A 53 -0.53 -29.71 -7.78
N ASN A 54 0.10 -28.54 -7.77
CA ASN A 54 -0.41 -27.30 -7.21
C ASN A 54 -1.23 -26.43 -8.14
N SER A 55 -1.13 -26.59 -9.47
CA SER A 55 -1.90 -25.70 -10.37
C SER A 55 -3.42 -25.90 -10.23
N THR A 56 -3.86 -26.95 -9.54
CA THR A 56 -5.26 -27.30 -9.30
C THR A 56 -5.79 -26.89 -7.93
N ARG A 57 -4.94 -26.46 -6.97
CA ARG A 57 -5.38 -26.04 -5.63
C ARG A 57 -5.71 -24.54 -5.60
N ASP A 58 -6.88 -24.20 -5.06
CA ASP A 58 -7.31 -22.81 -4.91
C ASP A 58 -6.37 -22.04 -3.98
N TYR A 59 -6.09 -20.78 -4.33
CA TYR A 59 -5.23 -19.88 -3.56
C TYR A 59 -5.70 -19.74 -2.11
N VAL A 60 -7.02 -19.64 -1.91
CA VAL A 60 -7.61 -19.43 -0.58
C VAL A 60 -7.31 -20.62 0.33
N SER A 61 -7.45 -21.85 -0.18
CA SER A 61 -7.11 -23.07 0.56
C SER A 61 -5.64 -23.08 0.99
N ARG A 62 -4.72 -22.74 0.08
CA ARG A 62 -3.28 -22.65 0.42
C ARG A 62 -2.98 -21.59 1.48
N ARG A 63 -3.70 -20.46 1.44
CA ARG A 63 -3.56 -19.40 2.46
C ARG A 63 -4.10 -19.85 3.83
N MET A 64 -5.22 -20.57 3.88
CA MET A 64 -5.77 -21.12 5.12
C MET A 64 -4.84 -22.18 5.73
N GLU A 65 -4.33 -23.10 4.91
CA GLU A 65 -3.34 -24.12 5.36
C GLU A 65 -2.10 -23.46 5.98
N LEU A 66 -1.61 -22.36 5.41
CA LEU A 66 -0.48 -21.61 5.98
C LEU A 66 -0.79 -20.95 7.34
N TRP A 67 -2.06 -20.62 7.60
CA TRP A 67 -2.50 -19.96 8.84
C TRP A 67 -2.82 -20.96 9.95
N ASP A 68 -3.31 -22.15 9.59
CA ASP A 68 -3.75 -23.17 10.55
C ASP A 68 -2.58 -23.94 11.20
N ASP A 69 -1.35 -23.83 10.67
CA ASP A 69 -0.15 -24.53 11.17
C ASP A 69 0.89 -23.60 11.84
N PRO A 70 0.57 -22.94 12.98
CA PRO A 70 1.52 -22.05 13.67
C PRO A 70 2.65 -22.80 14.39
N LEU A 71 2.49 -24.12 14.64
CA LEU A 71 3.37 -24.93 15.49
C LEU A 71 4.39 -25.82 14.75
N GLU A 72 4.34 -25.90 13.42
CA GLU A 72 5.31 -26.70 12.67
C GLU A 72 6.71 -26.09 12.65
N ASP A 73 7.71 -26.99 12.69
CA ASP A 73 9.11 -26.64 12.66
C ASP A 73 9.45 -25.85 11.38
N SER A 74 10.34 -24.87 11.51
CA SER A 74 10.65 -23.91 10.44
C SER A 74 11.18 -24.57 9.16
N ALA A 75 11.77 -25.76 9.28
CA ALA A 75 12.29 -26.57 8.18
C ALA A 75 11.15 -27.21 7.35
N ASP A 76 10.20 -27.88 7.99
CA ASP A 76 9.06 -28.51 7.31
C ASP A 76 8.19 -27.46 6.57
N ARG A 77 8.09 -26.25 7.14
CA ARG A 77 7.40 -25.14 6.50
C ARG A 77 8.12 -24.65 5.24
N ALA A 78 9.45 -24.65 5.23
CA ALA A 78 10.23 -24.27 4.05
C ALA A 78 10.07 -25.31 2.94
N ASP A 79 10.11 -26.60 3.28
CA ASP A 79 9.93 -27.69 2.32
C ASP A 79 8.51 -27.67 1.73
N ARG A 80 7.46 -27.48 2.55
CA ARG A 80 6.09 -27.28 2.04
C ARG A 80 5.95 -26.05 1.17
N ALA A 81 6.59 -24.93 1.53
CA ALA A 81 6.51 -23.70 0.72
C ALA A 81 7.22 -23.85 -0.63
N VAL A 82 8.33 -24.59 -0.68
CA VAL A 82 8.98 -25.02 -1.92
C VAL A 82 8.06 -25.94 -2.71
N GLU A 83 7.46 -26.94 -2.06
CA GLU A 83 6.49 -27.83 -2.69
C GLU A 83 5.33 -27.05 -3.28
N LEU A 84 4.81 -26.03 -2.58
CA LEU A 84 3.70 -25.15 -2.98
C LEU A 84 4.05 -24.18 -4.13
N GLY A 85 5.32 -24.12 -4.55
CA GLY A 85 5.79 -23.22 -5.61
C GLY A 85 5.77 -21.74 -5.21
N ALA A 86 5.93 -21.45 -3.91
CA ALA A 86 5.87 -20.09 -3.40
C ALA A 86 7.01 -19.22 -3.95
N ILE A 87 6.68 -18.01 -4.36
CA ILE A 87 7.64 -17.08 -4.99
C ILE A 87 8.84 -16.76 -4.10
N CYS A 88 8.68 -16.79 -2.78
CA CYS A 88 9.77 -16.52 -1.84
C CYS A 88 10.96 -17.49 -1.94
N HIS A 89 10.79 -18.66 -2.57
CA HIS A 89 11.87 -19.63 -2.80
C HIS A 89 12.45 -19.57 -4.22
N LEU A 90 11.87 -18.76 -5.11
CA LEU A 90 12.40 -18.56 -6.45
C LEU A 90 13.65 -17.67 -6.42
N PRO A 91 14.51 -17.72 -7.45
CA PRO A 91 15.66 -16.84 -7.56
C PRO A 91 15.27 -15.37 -7.39
N LEU A 92 16.10 -14.59 -6.69
CA LEU A 92 15.86 -13.18 -6.35
C LEU A 92 15.44 -12.33 -7.56
N ALA A 93 16.01 -12.59 -8.74
CA ALA A 93 15.64 -11.90 -9.97
C ALA A 93 14.16 -12.11 -10.35
N LEU A 94 13.66 -13.33 -10.20
CA LEU A 94 12.27 -13.68 -10.50
C LEU A 94 11.32 -13.09 -9.46
N GLN A 95 11.72 -13.06 -8.18
CA GLN A 95 10.95 -12.40 -7.12
C GLN A 95 10.76 -10.91 -7.42
N VAL A 96 11.83 -10.21 -7.79
CA VAL A 96 11.75 -8.77 -8.14
C VAL A 96 10.84 -8.56 -9.33
N ALA A 97 11.00 -9.35 -10.40
CA ALA A 97 10.18 -9.24 -11.60
C ALA A 97 8.68 -9.46 -11.28
N PHE A 98 8.36 -10.45 -10.44
CA PHE A 98 6.99 -10.69 -10.00
C PHE A 98 6.43 -9.50 -9.20
N ARG A 99 7.16 -9.03 -8.18
CA ARG A 99 6.74 -7.90 -7.34
C ARG A 99 6.48 -6.65 -8.19
N GLN A 100 7.41 -6.34 -9.09
CA GLN A 100 7.31 -5.19 -9.99
C GLN A 100 6.13 -5.33 -10.95
N LYS A 101 5.94 -6.51 -11.57
CA LYS A 101 4.82 -6.74 -12.50
C LYS A 101 3.47 -6.56 -11.82
N MET A 102 3.29 -7.18 -10.65
CA MET A 102 2.05 -7.11 -9.88
C MET A 102 1.74 -5.67 -9.44
N LEU A 103 2.72 -4.98 -8.85
CA LEU A 103 2.55 -3.59 -8.41
C LEU A 103 2.37 -2.61 -9.59
N THR A 104 3.00 -2.87 -10.74
CA THR A 104 2.87 -2.01 -11.93
C THR A 104 1.46 -2.04 -12.48
N ILE A 105 0.80 -3.22 -12.54
CA ILE A 105 -0.59 -3.32 -12.99
C ILE A 105 -1.49 -2.48 -12.08
N PHE A 106 -1.28 -2.59 -10.75
CA PHE A 106 -2.01 -1.79 -9.77
C PHE A 106 -1.74 -0.29 -9.93
N ALA A 107 -0.49 0.11 -10.17
CA ALA A 107 -0.12 1.51 -10.41
C ALA A 107 -0.76 2.10 -11.67
N ILE A 108 -0.80 1.35 -12.78
CA ILE A 108 -1.46 1.77 -14.02
C ILE A 108 -2.94 2.01 -13.76
N GLN A 109 -3.58 1.13 -13.00
CA GLN A 109 -5.00 1.27 -12.68
C GLN A 109 -5.26 2.46 -11.74
N LEU A 110 -4.42 2.66 -10.71
CA LEU A 110 -4.51 3.84 -9.85
C LEU A 110 -4.29 5.14 -10.63
N PHE A 111 -3.34 5.15 -11.57
CA PHE A 111 -3.13 6.28 -12.48
C PHE A 111 -4.38 6.56 -13.31
N PHE A 112 -5.00 5.53 -13.88
CA PHE A 112 -6.22 5.66 -14.65
C PHE A 112 -7.37 6.23 -13.81
N VAL A 113 -7.58 5.72 -12.59
CA VAL A 113 -8.58 6.26 -11.65
C VAL A 113 -8.27 7.71 -11.29
N TRP A 114 -7.01 8.03 -10.97
CA TRP A 114 -6.59 9.40 -10.66
C TRP A 114 -6.84 10.36 -11.83
N ALA A 115 -6.52 9.94 -13.05
CA ALA A 115 -6.77 10.71 -14.27
C ALA A 115 -8.28 10.94 -14.48
N LEU A 116 -9.12 9.91 -14.30
CA LEU A 116 -10.56 10.05 -14.39
C LEU A 116 -11.14 11.00 -13.34
N VAL A 117 -10.73 10.88 -12.08
CA VAL A 117 -11.20 11.78 -11.01
C VAL A 117 -10.78 13.21 -11.31
N THR A 118 -9.54 13.43 -11.74
CA THR A 118 -9.02 14.74 -12.17
C THR A 118 -9.86 15.29 -13.32
N LEU A 119 -10.15 14.47 -14.33
CA LEU A 119 -10.97 14.85 -15.47
C LEU A 119 -12.40 15.24 -15.03
N PHE A 120 -13.04 14.44 -14.18
CA PHE A 120 -14.39 14.74 -13.67
C PHE A 120 -14.45 15.99 -12.79
N VAL A 121 -13.37 16.32 -12.07
CA VAL A 121 -13.32 17.48 -11.16
C VAL A 121 -12.96 18.78 -11.89
N TYR A 122 -12.06 18.73 -12.87
CA TYR A 122 -11.53 19.94 -13.53
C TYR A 122 -12.14 20.24 -14.90
N GLU A 123 -12.65 19.26 -15.63
CA GLU A 123 -13.28 19.50 -16.94
C GLU A 123 -14.72 20.01 -16.74
N PRO A 124 -15.06 21.25 -17.15
CA PRO A 124 -16.35 21.88 -16.81
C PRO A 124 -17.56 21.06 -17.26
N HIS A 125 -17.52 20.51 -18.48
CA HIS A 125 -18.62 19.74 -19.05
C HIS A 125 -18.91 18.47 -18.24
N LEU A 126 -17.86 17.78 -17.79
CA LEU A 126 -17.99 16.56 -17.01
C LEU A 126 -18.36 16.86 -15.56
N LYS A 127 -17.77 17.91 -14.99
CA LYS A 127 -18.11 18.40 -13.65
C LYS A 127 -19.59 18.75 -13.55
N ASP A 128 -20.15 19.46 -14.54
CA ASP A 128 -21.57 19.81 -14.56
C ASP A 128 -22.46 18.57 -14.69
N SER A 129 -22.04 17.59 -15.50
CA SER A 129 -22.76 16.32 -15.66
C SER A 129 -22.80 15.50 -14.36
N ILE A 130 -21.65 15.36 -13.69
CA ILE A 130 -21.53 14.68 -12.40
C ILE A 130 -22.31 15.46 -11.33
N SER A 131 -22.15 16.77 -11.25
CA SER A 131 -22.88 17.60 -10.26
C SER A 131 -24.39 17.54 -10.44
N ARG A 132 -24.88 17.43 -11.68
CA ARG A 132 -26.31 17.26 -11.98
C ARG A 132 -26.80 15.87 -11.60
N SER A 133 -26.03 14.83 -11.91
CA SER A 133 -26.37 13.44 -11.60
C SER A 133 -26.39 13.16 -10.09
N PHE A 134 -25.44 13.76 -9.36
CA PHE A 134 -25.26 13.56 -7.92
C PHE A 134 -25.82 14.69 -7.05
N ARG A 135 -26.87 15.38 -7.54
CA ARG A 135 -27.51 16.46 -6.79
C ARG A 135 -28.15 15.99 -5.48
N ASN A 136 -28.61 14.73 -5.45
CA ASN A 136 -29.19 14.10 -4.27
C ASN A 136 -28.12 13.29 -3.53
N GLU A 137 -27.94 13.52 -2.24
CA GLU A 137 -26.89 12.87 -1.43
C GLU A 137 -26.95 11.33 -1.50
N TYR A 138 -28.15 10.75 -1.53
CA TYR A 138 -28.36 9.30 -1.62
C TYR A 138 -27.88 8.67 -2.92
N THR A 139 -27.72 9.45 -4.00
CA THR A 139 -27.28 8.92 -5.30
C THR A 139 -25.84 8.44 -5.28
N VAL A 140 -25.01 8.89 -4.32
CA VAL A 140 -23.62 8.42 -4.14
C VAL A 140 -23.56 6.95 -3.70
N LEU A 141 -24.64 6.43 -3.10
CA LEU A 141 -24.74 5.01 -2.76
C LEU A 141 -24.81 4.13 -4.01
N ALA A 142 -25.36 4.63 -5.13
CA ALA A 142 -25.49 3.85 -6.35
C ALA A 142 -24.13 3.39 -6.94
N PRO A 143 -23.14 4.27 -7.18
CA PRO A 143 -21.81 3.83 -7.62
C PRO A 143 -21.09 2.98 -6.56
N PHE A 144 -21.35 3.17 -5.27
CA PHE A 144 -20.81 2.30 -4.22
C PHE A 144 -21.32 0.85 -4.34
N PHE A 145 -22.63 0.66 -4.44
CA PHE A 145 -23.21 -0.68 -4.68
C PHE A 145 -22.79 -1.26 -6.03
N ALA A 146 -22.66 -0.42 -7.06
CA ALA A 146 -22.16 -0.86 -8.36
C ALA A 146 -20.70 -1.35 -8.27
N MET A 147 -19.83 -0.70 -7.50
CA MET A 147 -18.47 -1.20 -7.25
C MET A 147 -18.49 -2.57 -6.56
N ALA A 148 -19.31 -2.74 -5.51
CA ALA A 148 -19.43 -4.01 -4.81
C ALA A 148 -19.94 -5.14 -5.74
N LEU A 149 -20.94 -4.86 -6.56
CA LEU A 149 -21.45 -5.81 -7.55
C LEU A 149 -20.40 -6.15 -8.62
N LEU A 150 -19.72 -5.13 -9.17
CA LEU A 150 -18.65 -5.32 -10.16
C LEU A 150 -17.49 -6.15 -9.60
N LEU A 151 -17.19 -6.00 -8.31
CA LEU A 151 -16.20 -6.81 -7.62
C LEU A 151 -16.63 -8.28 -7.51
N LEU A 152 -17.90 -8.56 -7.19
CA LEU A 152 -18.45 -9.92 -7.19
C LEU A 152 -18.40 -10.54 -8.59
N VAL A 153 -18.73 -9.76 -9.62
CA VAL A 153 -18.62 -10.20 -11.02
C VAL A 153 -17.16 -10.46 -11.38
N LEU A 154 -16.23 -9.58 -10.99
CA LEU A 154 -14.80 -9.74 -11.23
C LEU A 154 -14.27 -11.02 -10.57
N TYR A 155 -14.75 -11.34 -9.35
CA TYR A 155 -14.42 -12.59 -8.67
C TYR A 155 -14.87 -13.82 -9.48
N GLY A 156 -16.08 -13.80 -10.04
CA GLY A 156 -16.58 -14.91 -10.86
C GLY A 156 -15.90 -15.03 -12.23
N VAL A 157 -15.54 -13.90 -12.84
CA VAL A 157 -14.98 -13.82 -14.20
C VAL A 157 -13.44 -13.81 -14.19
N ARG A 158 -12.80 -13.94 -13.01
CA ARG A 158 -11.35 -13.82 -12.81
C ARG A 158 -10.50 -14.68 -13.76
N ASN A 159 -10.97 -15.89 -14.06
CA ASN A 159 -10.27 -16.88 -14.90
C ASN A 159 -10.58 -16.78 -16.39
N ARG A 160 -11.48 -15.87 -16.79
CA ARG A 160 -11.96 -15.75 -18.18
C ARG A 160 -11.27 -14.57 -18.84
N PHE A 161 -10.13 -14.81 -19.49
CA PHE A 161 -9.55 -13.83 -20.41
C PHE A 161 -10.42 -13.73 -21.68
N PRO A 162 -10.68 -12.54 -22.24
CA PRO A 162 -10.25 -11.19 -21.82
C PRO A 162 -11.26 -10.46 -20.90
N TRP A 163 -12.35 -11.12 -20.52
CA TRP A 163 -13.45 -10.49 -19.78
C TRP A 163 -13.03 -9.92 -18.42
N ASN A 164 -12.05 -10.52 -17.75
CA ASN A 164 -11.50 -9.98 -16.50
C ASN A 164 -10.99 -8.54 -16.64
N TRP A 165 -10.27 -8.21 -17.71
CA TRP A 165 -9.76 -6.87 -17.99
C TRP A 165 -10.87 -5.88 -18.29
N PHE A 166 -11.91 -6.31 -19.02
CA PHE A 166 -13.06 -5.47 -19.30
C PHE A 166 -13.82 -5.11 -18.02
N VAL A 167 -14.11 -6.09 -17.16
CA VAL A 167 -14.78 -5.85 -15.87
C VAL A 167 -13.92 -4.98 -14.96
N LEU A 168 -12.59 -5.17 -14.95
CA LEU A 168 -11.65 -4.34 -14.20
C LEU A 168 -11.65 -2.87 -14.67
N LEU A 169 -11.73 -2.65 -15.99
CA LEU A 169 -11.86 -1.32 -16.56
C LEU A 169 -13.18 -0.65 -16.13
N CYS A 170 -14.30 -1.37 -16.26
CA CYS A 170 -15.61 -0.89 -15.80
C CYS A 170 -15.58 -0.55 -14.30
N PHE A 171 -15.00 -1.43 -13.47
CA PHE A 171 -14.82 -1.20 -12.05
C PHE A 171 -14.03 0.09 -11.77
N SER A 172 -12.92 0.31 -12.51
CA SER A 172 -12.10 1.52 -12.36
C SER A 172 -12.84 2.79 -12.75
N VAL A 173 -13.66 2.74 -13.80
CA VAL A 173 -14.52 3.87 -14.21
C VAL A 173 -15.54 4.17 -13.11
N THR A 174 -16.23 3.15 -12.60
CA THR A 174 -17.19 3.31 -11.50
C THR A 174 -16.51 3.85 -10.24
N GLN A 175 -15.30 3.40 -9.92
CA GLN A 175 -14.50 3.91 -8.82
C GLN A 175 -14.13 5.39 -9.01
N GLY A 176 -13.74 5.80 -10.22
CA GLY A 176 -13.49 7.20 -10.55
C GLY A 176 -14.74 8.07 -10.40
N VAL A 177 -15.90 7.59 -10.87
CA VAL A 177 -17.19 8.27 -10.70
C VAL A 177 -17.56 8.40 -9.22
N PHE A 178 -17.34 7.35 -8.43
CA PHE A 178 -17.60 7.37 -6.98
C PHE A 178 -16.76 8.44 -6.27
N PHE A 179 -15.45 8.50 -6.51
CA PHE A 179 -14.59 9.52 -5.89
C PHE A 179 -14.93 10.94 -6.36
N ALA A 180 -15.30 11.13 -7.63
CA ALA A 180 -15.78 12.42 -8.11
C ALA A 180 -17.10 12.84 -7.44
N ALA A 181 -18.04 11.89 -7.28
CA ALA A 181 -19.32 12.11 -6.60
C ALA A 181 -19.13 12.50 -5.12
N LEU A 182 -18.22 11.82 -4.40
CA LEU A 182 -17.84 12.21 -3.04
C LEU A 182 -17.26 13.64 -3.00
N GLY A 183 -16.45 14.00 -4.00
CA GLY A 183 -15.91 15.36 -4.14
C GLY A 183 -17.01 16.43 -4.28
N VAL A 184 -18.07 16.12 -5.03
CA VAL A 184 -19.25 17.00 -5.17
C VAL A 184 -20.03 17.10 -3.86
N VAL A 185 -20.34 15.97 -3.22
CA VAL A 185 -21.14 15.96 -1.97
C VAL A 185 -20.43 16.69 -0.84
N PHE A 186 -19.14 16.42 -0.64
CA PHE A 186 -18.37 17.07 0.41
C PHE A 186 -17.81 18.45 0.01
N LYS A 187 -17.97 18.86 -1.26
CA LYS A 187 -17.38 20.08 -1.84
C LYS A 187 -15.87 20.17 -1.59
N THR A 188 -15.15 19.05 -1.74
CA THR A 188 -13.70 18.98 -1.51
C THR A 188 -12.95 18.34 -2.67
N ASN A 189 -11.68 18.69 -2.82
CA ASN A 189 -10.76 18.02 -3.75
C ASN A 189 -10.02 16.83 -3.09
N VAL A 190 -10.52 16.34 -1.95
CA VAL A 190 -9.87 15.26 -1.19
C VAL A 190 -9.74 13.99 -2.04
N GLY A 191 -10.72 13.68 -2.89
CA GLY A 191 -10.65 12.51 -3.78
C GLY A 191 -9.45 12.55 -4.74
N VAL A 192 -9.20 13.70 -5.38
CA VAL A 192 -8.05 13.90 -6.28
C VAL A 192 -6.74 13.74 -5.51
N PHE A 193 -6.63 14.37 -4.34
CA PHE A 193 -5.45 14.27 -3.47
C PHE A 193 -5.20 12.82 -3.05
N ASN A 194 -6.25 12.13 -2.60
CA ASN A 194 -6.19 10.75 -2.12
C ASN A 194 -5.70 9.79 -3.21
N CYS A 195 -6.29 9.86 -4.41
CA CYS A 195 -5.87 9.02 -5.54
C CYS A 195 -4.42 9.31 -5.97
N GLY A 196 -4.05 10.60 -6.07
CA GLY A 196 -2.69 11.00 -6.43
C GLY A 196 -1.65 10.56 -5.39
N PHE A 197 -1.97 10.72 -4.10
CA PHE A 197 -1.12 10.29 -2.99
C PHE A 197 -0.86 8.78 -3.03
N THR A 198 -1.90 7.96 -3.14
CA THR A 198 -1.76 6.50 -3.23
C THR A 198 -0.96 6.11 -4.47
N PHE A 199 -1.22 6.74 -5.62
CA PHE A 199 -0.47 6.48 -6.85
C PHE A 199 1.03 6.76 -6.66
N CYS A 200 1.41 7.93 -6.12
CA CYS A 200 2.80 8.26 -5.83
C CYS A 200 3.44 7.26 -4.84
N CYS A 201 2.69 6.84 -3.81
CA CYS A 201 3.18 5.85 -2.86
C CYS A 201 3.46 4.50 -3.53
N VAL A 202 2.54 4.00 -4.36
CA VAL A 202 2.72 2.74 -5.08
C VAL A 202 3.87 2.84 -6.07
N CYS A 203 4.03 3.96 -6.78
CA CYS A 203 5.19 4.17 -7.65
C CYS A 203 6.52 4.10 -6.89
N LEU A 204 6.63 4.74 -5.72
CA LEU A 204 7.83 4.63 -4.88
C LEU A 204 8.00 3.21 -4.32
N MET A 205 6.91 2.51 -3.97
CA MET A 205 6.98 1.10 -3.57
C MET A 205 7.52 0.21 -4.70
N ILE A 206 7.15 0.45 -5.95
CA ILE A 206 7.70 -0.30 -7.11
C ILE A 206 9.21 -0.10 -7.22
N LEU A 207 9.68 1.14 -7.06
CA LEU A 207 11.10 1.47 -7.09
C LEU A 207 11.86 0.78 -5.93
N LEU A 208 11.30 0.85 -4.72
CA LEU A 208 11.88 0.25 -3.52
C LEU A 208 11.81 -1.29 -3.51
N ALA A 209 10.81 -1.89 -4.16
CA ALA A 209 10.66 -3.34 -4.26
C ALA A 209 11.78 -4.01 -5.07
N GLY A 210 12.47 -3.25 -5.93
CA GLY A 210 13.66 -3.71 -6.64
C GLY A 210 14.97 -3.54 -5.88
N VAL A 211 14.98 -2.82 -4.75
CA VAL A 211 16.20 -2.54 -3.99
C VAL A 211 16.64 -3.79 -3.23
N ARG A 212 17.83 -4.28 -3.59
CA ARG A 212 18.52 -5.37 -2.87
C ARG A 212 19.22 -4.79 -1.66
N ARG A 213 19.00 -5.39 -0.48
CA ARG A 213 19.77 -5.04 0.71
C ARG A 213 21.00 -5.94 0.73
N ASN A 214 22.18 -5.33 0.67
CA ASN A 214 23.43 -6.06 0.85
C ASN A 214 23.43 -6.71 2.24
N PRO A 215 23.83 -7.99 2.36
CA PRO A 215 23.96 -8.64 3.65
C PRO A 215 24.96 -7.84 4.50
N ALA A 216 24.72 -7.79 5.81
CA ALA A 216 25.68 -7.19 6.73
C ALA A 216 27.04 -7.93 6.60
N PRO A 217 28.17 -7.21 6.64
CA PRO A 217 29.49 -7.78 6.35
C PRO A 217 29.94 -8.89 7.33
N GLU A 218 29.22 -9.11 8.42
CA GLU A 218 29.56 -10.07 9.48
C GLU A 218 29.05 -11.51 9.25
N SER A 219 28.17 -11.77 8.28
CA SER A 219 27.69 -13.13 7.99
C SER A 219 28.50 -13.79 6.86
N THR A 220 29.64 -14.37 7.22
CA THR A 220 30.78 -14.60 6.31
C THR A 220 30.67 -15.77 5.33
N ASN A 221 29.56 -16.52 5.19
CA ASN A 221 29.56 -17.68 4.27
C ASN A 221 28.19 -17.95 3.61
N ASN A 222 27.86 -17.26 2.51
CA ASN A 222 26.67 -17.51 1.65
C ASN A 222 25.36 -16.77 2.00
N ALA A 223 25.41 -15.58 2.59
CA ALA A 223 24.20 -14.76 2.74
C ALA A 223 23.74 -14.22 1.39
N GLU A 224 22.86 -14.94 0.70
CA GLU A 224 22.13 -14.42 -0.46
C GLU A 224 21.43 -13.11 -0.07
N GLY A 225 21.61 -12.06 -0.88
CA GLY A 225 21.09 -10.73 -0.54
C GLY A 225 19.57 -10.74 -0.39
N THR A 226 19.07 -10.25 0.74
CA THR A 226 17.62 -10.19 1.01
C THR A 226 16.99 -8.98 0.32
N LEU A 227 15.83 -9.15 -0.30
CA LEU A 227 15.03 -8.04 -0.81
C LEU A 227 14.44 -7.25 0.35
N LEU A 228 14.31 -5.93 0.16
CA LEU A 228 13.56 -5.11 1.12
C LEU A 228 12.16 -5.70 1.30
N SER A 229 11.74 -5.89 2.57
CA SER A 229 10.38 -6.33 2.86
C SER A 229 9.38 -5.33 2.29
N SER A 230 8.34 -5.82 1.64
CA SER A 230 7.32 -4.97 1.01
C SER A 230 6.59 -4.10 2.03
N PHE A 231 6.48 -4.57 3.27
CA PHE A 231 6.01 -3.76 4.40
C PHE A 231 6.93 -2.56 4.64
N ALA A 232 8.24 -2.80 4.76
CA ALA A 232 9.22 -1.72 4.97
C ALA A 232 9.24 -0.74 3.77
N ALA A 233 9.16 -1.24 2.54
CA ALA A 233 9.05 -0.42 1.34
C ALA A 233 7.81 0.47 1.36
N GLY A 234 6.67 -0.06 1.81
CA GLY A 234 5.44 0.70 2.02
C GLY A 234 5.56 1.81 3.04
N MET A 235 6.15 1.53 4.20
CA MET A 235 6.34 2.52 5.27
C MET A 235 7.29 3.66 4.87
N VAL A 236 8.39 3.31 4.19
CA VAL A 236 9.33 4.30 3.64
C VAL A 236 8.64 5.14 2.59
N SER A 237 7.91 4.51 1.67
CA SER A 237 7.15 5.20 0.62
C SER A 237 6.14 6.20 1.20
N TYR A 238 5.29 5.75 2.14
CA TYR A 238 4.33 6.62 2.83
C TYR A 238 5.01 7.82 3.46
N THR A 239 6.11 7.59 4.21
CA THR A 239 6.82 8.66 4.92
C THR A 239 7.34 9.71 3.93
N VAL A 240 7.94 9.28 2.82
CA VAL A 240 8.47 10.19 1.78
C VAL A 240 7.35 11.00 1.14
N VAL A 241 6.25 10.37 0.70
CA VAL A 241 5.13 11.08 0.07
C VAL A 241 4.39 11.98 1.05
N ALA A 242 4.25 11.57 2.32
CA ALA A 242 3.64 12.38 3.38
C ALA A 242 4.45 13.65 3.67
N VAL A 243 5.79 13.55 3.73
CA VAL A 243 6.67 14.72 3.88
C VAL A 243 6.54 15.66 2.69
N ILE A 244 6.63 15.14 1.46
CA ILE A 244 6.48 15.96 0.24
C ILE A 244 5.11 16.64 0.22
N SER A 245 4.04 15.90 0.53
CA SER A 245 2.68 16.42 0.56
C SER A 245 2.51 17.50 1.63
N SER A 246 3.15 17.34 2.79
CA SER A 246 3.12 18.32 3.89
C SER A 246 3.85 19.61 3.52
N VAL A 247 4.99 19.50 2.83
CA VAL A 247 5.72 20.68 2.30
C VAL A 247 4.88 21.39 1.25
N LEU A 248 4.29 20.65 0.30
CA LEU A 248 3.40 21.23 -0.71
C LEU A 248 2.17 21.91 -0.08
N PHE A 249 1.59 21.29 0.95
CA PHE A 249 0.48 21.87 1.70
C PHE A 249 0.89 23.15 2.44
N ALA A 250 2.08 23.19 3.05
CA ALA A 250 2.60 24.38 3.72
C ALA A 250 2.84 25.55 2.74
N VAL A 251 3.26 25.25 1.49
CA VAL A 251 3.53 26.26 0.46
C VAL A 251 2.25 26.74 -0.23
N LEU A 252 1.35 25.83 -0.61
CA LEU A 252 0.13 26.14 -1.36
C LEU A 252 -1.04 26.57 -0.45
N GLY A 253 -0.92 26.32 0.85
CA GLY A 253 -1.92 26.61 1.87
C GLY A 253 -3.18 25.77 1.74
N SER A 254 -4.24 26.19 2.44
CA SER A 254 -5.54 25.51 2.48
C SER A 254 -6.41 25.72 1.23
N SER A 255 -5.83 26.26 0.16
CA SER A 255 -6.49 26.56 -1.11
C SER A 255 -7.02 25.29 -1.79
N PHE A 256 -6.32 24.17 -1.61
CA PHE A 256 -6.60 22.91 -2.29
C PHE A 256 -7.46 21.96 -1.45
N VAL A 257 -7.05 21.75 -0.19
CA VAL A 257 -7.69 20.86 0.79
C VAL A 257 -7.73 21.58 2.14
N SER A 258 -8.77 21.38 2.94
CA SER A 258 -8.85 21.95 4.29
C SER A 258 -7.83 21.29 5.23
N HIS A 259 -7.39 21.99 6.28
CA HIS A 259 -6.44 21.42 7.27
C HIS A 259 -6.92 20.08 7.85
N ALA A 260 -8.20 20.01 8.24
CA ALA A 260 -8.81 18.78 8.74
C ALA A 260 -8.89 17.70 7.66
N GLY A 261 -9.29 18.06 6.43
CA GLY A 261 -9.35 17.12 5.30
C GLY A 261 -7.97 16.53 4.97
N PHE A 262 -6.92 17.35 5.02
CA PHE A 262 -5.55 16.92 4.78
C PHE A 262 -5.07 15.93 5.86
N ALA A 263 -5.23 16.29 7.14
CA ALA A 263 -4.85 15.44 8.26
C ALA A 263 -5.60 14.10 8.27
N LEU A 264 -6.93 14.13 8.08
CA LEU A 264 -7.75 12.92 8.00
C LEU A 264 -7.36 12.05 6.81
N THR A 265 -7.02 12.66 5.67
CA THR A 265 -6.58 11.92 4.49
C THR A 265 -5.22 11.27 4.71
N LEU A 266 -4.25 11.95 5.35
CA LEU A 266 -2.97 11.35 5.69
C LEU A 266 -3.10 10.17 6.65
N ALA A 267 -3.99 10.28 7.66
CA ALA A 267 -4.26 9.19 8.60
C ALA A 267 -4.95 8.00 7.91
N PHE A 268 -5.96 8.27 7.07
CA PHE A 268 -6.63 7.25 6.29
C PHE A 268 -5.66 6.52 5.34
N GLN A 269 -4.81 7.29 4.64
CA GLN A 269 -3.79 6.75 3.75
C GLN A 269 -2.74 5.91 4.48
N PHE A 270 -2.38 6.28 5.71
CA PHE A 270 -1.48 5.49 6.53
C PHE A 270 -2.05 4.09 6.78
N VAL A 271 -3.31 4.00 7.21
CA VAL A 271 -3.98 2.72 7.48
C VAL A 271 -4.11 1.91 6.19
N LEU A 272 -4.57 2.53 5.10
CA LEU A 272 -4.69 1.89 3.79
C LEU A 272 -3.36 1.32 3.30
N LEU A 273 -2.28 2.11 3.31
CA LEU A 273 -0.99 1.69 2.80
C LEU A 273 -0.30 0.68 3.70
N THR A 274 -0.49 0.77 5.01
CA THR A 274 0.00 -0.24 5.96
C THR A 274 -0.66 -1.59 5.69
N TRP A 275 -1.99 -1.61 5.54
CA TRP A 275 -2.73 -2.81 5.17
C TRP A 275 -2.29 -3.36 3.82
N PHE A 276 -2.25 -2.51 2.79
CA PHE A 276 -1.83 -2.88 1.44
C PHE A 276 -0.43 -3.49 1.44
N SER A 277 0.51 -2.90 2.18
CA SER A 277 1.89 -3.40 2.24
C SER A 277 2.02 -4.70 3.01
N PHE A 278 1.18 -4.89 4.03
CA PHE A 278 1.06 -6.15 4.77
C PHE A 278 0.49 -7.26 3.88
N ASP A 279 -0.63 -7.02 3.20
CA ASP A 279 -1.26 -8.03 2.33
C ASP A 279 -0.37 -8.35 1.12
N ALA A 280 0.29 -7.36 0.53
CA ALA A 280 1.30 -7.59 -0.50
C ALA A 280 2.41 -8.51 0.02
N SER A 281 2.91 -8.28 1.23
CA SER A 281 3.92 -9.13 1.87
C SER A 281 3.42 -10.57 2.09
N ALA A 282 2.15 -10.75 2.46
CA ALA A 282 1.55 -12.07 2.65
C ALA A 282 1.39 -12.80 1.31
N MET A 283 0.93 -12.11 0.27
CA MET A 283 0.72 -12.67 -1.06
C MET A 283 2.00 -13.22 -1.69
N TYR A 284 3.15 -12.55 -1.50
CA TYR A 284 4.43 -13.04 -2.01
C TYR A 284 4.86 -14.42 -1.44
N ARG A 285 4.25 -14.85 -0.34
CA ARG A 285 4.55 -16.14 0.31
C ARG A 285 3.66 -17.28 -0.18
N VAL A 286 2.52 -17.00 -0.79
CA VAL A 286 1.51 -18.02 -1.15
C VAL A 286 1.35 -18.15 -2.66
N MET A 287 1.56 -17.05 -3.39
CA MET A 287 1.19 -16.97 -4.79
C MET A 287 2.21 -17.64 -5.70
N SER A 288 1.74 -18.28 -6.78
CA SER A 288 2.62 -18.76 -7.85
C SER A 288 2.75 -17.70 -8.97
N PRO A 289 3.84 -17.71 -9.77
CA PRO A 289 4.11 -16.66 -10.76
C PRO A 289 3.04 -16.50 -11.86
N ASP A 290 2.35 -17.59 -12.19
CA ASP A 290 1.28 -17.66 -13.19
C ASP A 290 -0.04 -17.05 -12.69
N GLU A 291 -0.22 -16.97 -11.37
CA GLU A 291 -1.46 -16.51 -10.77
C GLU A 291 -1.54 -14.99 -10.60
N TYR A 292 -0.55 -14.20 -11.04
CA TYR A 292 -0.43 -12.76 -10.77
C TYR A 292 -1.71 -11.93 -10.99
N MET A 293 -2.60 -12.33 -11.92
CA MET A 293 -3.91 -11.71 -12.14
C MET A 293 -4.87 -11.86 -10.96
N HIS A 294 -4.86 -13.00 -10.26
CA HIS A 294 -5.61 -13.21 -9.03
C HIS A 294 -5.20 -12.21 -7.96
N GLY A 295 -3.93 -11.84 -7.95
CA GLY A 295 -3.37 -10.98 -6.92
C GLY A 295 -3.90 -9.57 -7.03
N VAL A 296 -4.01 -9.07 -8.26
CA VAL A 296 -4.66 -7.79 -8.54
C VAL A 296 -6.11 -7.79 -8.04
N ILE A 297 -6.86 -8.88 -8.27
CA ILE A 297 -8.26 -8.99 -7.84
C ILE A 297 -8.37 -9.02 -6.31
N TYR A 298 -7.51 -9.76 -5.62
CA TYR A 298 -7.49 -9.80 -4.14
C TYR A 298 -7.19 -8.42 -3.55
N PHE A 299 -6.26 -7.66 -4.12
CA PHE A 299 -6.03 -6.28 -3.68
C PHE A 299 -7.27 -5.39 -3.83
N TYR A 300 -8.06 -5.55 -4.89
CA TYR A 300 -9.32 -4.82 -5.03
C TYR A 300 -10.37 -5.24 -4.01
N THR A 301 -10.45 -6.54 -3.75
CA THR A 301 -11.35 -7.06 -2.72
C THR A 301 -10.99 -6.48 -1.36
N ASP A 302 -9.71 -6.49 -1.00
CA ASP A 302 -9.20 -5.93 0.25
C ASP A 302 -9.43 -4.41 0.33
N LEU A 303 -9.19 -3.67 -0.76
CA LEU A 303 -9.40 -2.22 -0.80
C LEU A 303 -10.88 -1.86 -0.61
N ILE A 304 -11.80 -2.55 -1.28
CA ILE A 304 -13.25 -2.32 -1.11
C ILE A 304 -13.71 -2.78 0.28
N LEU A 305 -13.23 -3.93 0.76
CA LEU A 305 -13.54 -4.40 2.12
C LEU A 305 -13.09 -3.36 3.15
N LEU A 306 -11.90 -2.79 3.01
CA LEU A 306 -11.40 -1.75 3.91
C LEU A 306 -12.24 -0.47 3.82
N ILE A 307 -12.67 -0.06 2.62
CA ILE A 307 -13.61 1.08 2.47
C ILE A 307 -14.97 0.77 3.13
N VAL A 308 -15.51 -0.42 2.94
CA VAL A 308 -16.79 -0.86 3.52
C VAL A 308 -16.69 -0.90 5.04
N VAL A 309 -15.70 -1.61 5.59
CA VAL A 309 -15.46 -1.70 7.03
C VAL A 309 -15.16 -0.33 7.61
N GLY A 310 -14.32 0.46 6.95
CA GLY A 310 -13.99 1.83 7.36
C GLY A 310 -15.22 2.74 7.40
N SER A 311 -16.10 2.66 6.40
CA SER A 311 -17.34 3.46 6.36
C SER A 311 -18.36 2.99 7.39
N LEU A 312 -18.46 1.69 7.65
CA LEU A 312 -19.29 1.14 8.73
C LEU A 312 -18.80 1.59 10.11
N VAL A 313 -17.50 1.50 10.37
CA VAL A 313 -16.89 1.95 11.64
C VAL A 313 -17.05 3.46 11.81
N ALA A 314 -16.79 4.26 10.77
CA ALA A 314 -17.02 5.70 10.83
C ALA A 314 -18.50 6.05 11.07
N GLY A 315 -19.41 5.33 10.42
CA GLY A 315 -20.85 5.48 10.59
C GLY A 315 -21.32 5.13 12.00
N THR A 316 -20.86 4.02 12.58
CA THR A 316 -21.22 3.64 13.95
C THR A 316 -20.68 4.63 14.98
N VAL A 317 -19.43 5.08 14.82
CA VAL A 317 -18.86 6.12 15.69
C VAL A 317 -19.69 7.41 15.60
N ALA A 318 -20.04 7.85 14.40
CA ALA A 318 -20.87 9.04 14.21
C ALA A 318 -22.24 8.90 14.91
N ILE A 319 -22.92 7.77 14.74
CA ILE A 319 -24.21 7.49 15.40
C ILE A 319 -24.06 7.51 16.93
N CYS A 320 -23.01 6.86 17.47
CA CYS A 320 -22.75 6.85 18.91
C CYS A 320 -22.47 8.26 19.46
N THR A 321 -21.72 9.09 18.74
CA THR A 321 -21.46 10.48 19.16
C THR A 321 -22.72 11.34 19.17
N VAL A 322 -23.61 11.19 18.17
CA VAL A 322 -24.87 11.93 18.10
C VAL A 322 -25.85 11.45 19.17
N ALA A 323 -25.97 10.13 19.37
CA ALA A 323 -26.86 9.56 20.38
C ALA A 323 -26.44 9.92 21.81
N SER A 324 -25.14 10.12 22.06
CA SER A 324 -24.61 10.52 23.37
C SER A 324 -24.65 12.03 23.61
N GLY A 325 -24.81 12.84 22.56
CA GLY A 325 -24.74 14.30 22.60
C GLY A 325 -26.08 15.04 22.70
N GLY A 326 -27.20 14.32 22.88
CA GLY A 326 -28.55 14.91 22.96
C GLY A 326 -28.93 15.57 24.29
N GLY A 327 -27.98 15.76 25.22
CA GLY A 327 -28.21 16.46 26.48
C GLY A 327 -27.58 17.85 26.46
N ASP A 328 -28.41 18.89 26.39
CA ASP A 328 -28.04 20.28 26.69
C ASP A 328 -27.32 20.37 28.04
N VAL A 329 -25.98 20.50 28.05
CA VAL A 329 -25.28 21.30 29.06
C VAL A 329 -23.96 21.79 28.47
N GLY A 330 -23.81 23.11 28.39
CA GLY A 330 -22.54 23.74 28.02
C GLY A 330 -21.40 23.37 28.97
N GLY A 331 -20.18 23.42 28.44
CA GLY A 331 -18.96 23.33 29.24
C GLY A 331 -18.09 22.15 28.84
N ALA A 332 -16.94 22.48 28.25
CA ALA A 332 -15.88 21.54 27.95
C ALA A 332 -15.49 20.72 29.19
N CYS A 333 -15.66 19.40 29.11
CA CYS A 333 -15.04 18.44 30.02
C CYS A 333 -14.66 17.17 29.25
N VAL A 334 -13.64 17.26 28.40
CA VAL A 334 -12.92 16.12 27.81
C VAL A 334 -11.95 15.52 28.84
N GLY A 335 -12.42 15.35 30.08
CA GLY A 335 -11.55 14.99 31.20
C GLY A 335 -12.29 14.69 32.49
N CYS A 336 -13.34 13.87 32.47
CA CYS A 336 -13.93 13.34 33.70
C CYS A 336 -14.20 11.83 33.59
N THR A 337 -13.13 11.04 33.55
CA THR A 337 -13.16 9.59 33.85
C THR A 337 -13.19 9.33 35.36
N GLY A 338 -13.73 10.26 36.18
CA GLY A 338 -13.58 10.17 37.63
C GLY A 338 -14.46 11.07 38.51
N CYS A 339 -15.51 11.72 38.00
CA CYS A 339 -16.45 12.43 38.87
C CYS A 339 -17.59 11.51 39.31
N TYR A 340 -17.32 10.70 40.34
CA TYR A 340 -18.34 10.28 41.30
C TYR A 340 -18.86 11.55 41.98
N CYS A 341 -19.93 12.16 41.45
CA CYS A 341 -20.71 13.12 42.22
C CYS A 341 -21.46 12.34 43.30
N GLY A 342 -20.80 12.19 44.45
CA GLY A 342 -21.46 11.81 45.69
C GLY A 342 -22.54 12.84 46.05
N PRO A 343 -23.68 12.41 46.63
CA PRO A 343 -24.72 13.33 47.03
C PRO A 343 -24.19 14.23 48.15
N THR A 344 -24.06 15.53 47.86
CA THR A 344 -23.88 16.55 48.90
C THR A 344 -25.08 16.51 49.81
N GLY A 345 -24.89 15.90 50.99
CA GLY A 345 -25.79 15.93 52.12
C GLY A 345 -26.10 17.37 52.50
N ARG A 346 -27.37 17.71 52.41
CA ARG A 346 -27.92 19.00 52.76
C ARG A 346 -28.60 18.84 54.13
N ASN A 347 -28.08 19.60 55.10
CA ASN A 347 -28.70 20.02 56.36
C ASN A 347 -28.87 18.96 57.46
N GLU A 348 -28.03 19.05 58.50
CA GLU A 348 -28.38 18.80 59.91
C GLU A 348 -27.15 19.15 60.78
N GLU A 349 -26.99 20.42 61.15
CA GLU A 349 -26.21 20.86 62.34
C GLU A 349 -26.20 22.39 62.44
N GLU A 350 -27.21 22.96 63.12
CA GLU A 350 -27.03 24.12 64.03
C GLU A 350 -28.31 24.33 64.86
N GLU A 351 -28.67 23.31 65.65
CA GLU A 351 -29.63 23.39 66.75
C GLU A 351 -28.89 23.27 68.10
N VAL A 352 -27.83 24.06 68.33
CA VAL A 352 -27.18 24.16 69.65
C VAL A 352 -26.60 25.56 69.89
N MET A 353 -27.45 26.57 70.13
CA MET A 353 -27.15 27.68 71.05
C MET A 353 -28.30 28.69 71.11
N SER A 354 -29.18 28.54 72.12
CA SER A 354 -29.77 29.66 72.89
C SER A 354 -30.91 29.17 73.80
N ARG A 355 -30.56 28.28 74.73
CA ARG A 355 -31.20 28.23 76.06
C ARG A 355 -30.09 28.22 77.11
N VAL A 356 -29.61 29.41 77.47
CA VAL A 356 -29.10 29.78 78.80
C VAL A 356 -29.42 31.26 79.00
#